data_AF-A0A7Y2GXU8-F1
#
_entry.id   AF-A0A7Y2GXU8-F1
#
_cell.length_a   1.000
_cell.length_b   1.000
_cell.length_c   1.000
_cell.angle_alpha   90.00
_cell.angle_beta   90.00
_cell.angle_gamma   90.00
#
_symmetry.space_group_name_H-M   'P 1'
#
loop_
_entity.id
_entity.type
_entity.pdbx_description
1 polymer ?
#
loop_
_entity_poly.entity_id
_entity_poly.type
_entity_poly.pdbx_seq_one_letter_code
_entity_poly.pdbx_strand_id
1 'polypeptide(L)'
;MKKLLLVGVNSVHTYNFYKLIKPAFDDVILITDKRNEKFPDLEQHEVYFGMRNILNAIRSIFKIRRVIRSFKPDIIHMHIANSVAYYTLRAKGSRKIPAIVTAWGSEVLVNPRNNIIVSLMLERIVARASAFTVDAKIVGEVLQEFTKSKKLIILNSNFGVEIPKVGKVKDRVIYSNRLHEPNYRIDKIIIAFAFFPDKRWRLRIAGTGSQTEVLKALADKLQISDRVDFLGWLDHDQNYEEYAKATVYA
;
A
#
# COMPACT_ATOMS: atom_id res chain seq x y z
N MET A 1 -2.00 -23.11 20.45
CA MET A 1 -2.83 -22.49 19.41
C MET A 1 -2.25 -21.12 19.09
N LYS A 2 -1.62 -20.93 17.93
CA LYS A 2 -1.00 -19.69 17.44
C LYS A 2 -2.07 -18.75 16.93
N LYS A 3 -2.19 -17.57 17.54
CA LYS A 3 -3.19 -16.54 17.25
C LYS A 3 -2.56 -15.28 16.67
N LEU A 4 -3.05 -14.86 15.51
CA LEU A 4 -2.66 -13.60 14.86
C LEU A 4 -3.78 -12.56 14.97
N LEU A 5 -3.46 -11.39 15.51
CA LEU A 5 -4.27 -10.20 15.32
C LEU A 5 -3.71 -9.41 14.13
N LEU A 6 -4.38 -9.52 12.98
CA LEU A 6 -4.08 -8.73 11.81
C LEU A 6 -4.80 -7.38 11.92
N VAL A 7 -4.12 -6.28 11.60
CA VAL A 7 -4.72 -4.95 11.59
C VAL A 7 -4.38 -4.26 10.28
N GLY A 8 -5.38 -3.87 9.49
CA GLY A 8 -5.13 -3.07 8.29
C GLY A 8 -6.38 -2.56 7.60
N VAL A 9 -6.18 -1.60 6.71
CA VAL A 9 -7.27 -1.00 5.92
C VAL A 9 -7.88 -2.01 4.94
N ASN A 10 -9.15 -1.84 4.60
CA ASN A 10 -9.86 -2.66 3.64
C ASN A 10 -9.26 -2.46 2.25
N SER A 11 -8.27 -3.29 1.94
CA SER A 11 -7.43 -3.16 0.75
C SER A 11 -6.97 -4.54 0.29
N VAL A 12 -6.63 -4.64 -0.99
CA VAL A 12 -6.12 -5.90 -1.56
C VAL A 12 -4.86 -6.39 -0.83
N HIS A 13 -4.01 -5.47 -0.35
CA HIS A 13 -2.79 -5.81 0.38
C HIS A 13 -3.07 -6.55 1.70
N THR A 14 -4.05 -6.09 2.48
CA THR A 14 -4.41 -6.72 3.75
C THR A 14 -4.99 -8.12 3.54
N TYR A 15 -5.84 -8.30 2.53
CA TYR A 15 -6.48 -9.60 2.28
C TYR A 15 -5.54 -10.60 1.57
N ASN A 16 -4.66 -10.13 0.67
CA ASN A 16 -3.64 -10.99 0.09
C ASN A 16 -2.65 -11.47 1.15
N PHE A 17 -2.26 -10.59 2.07
CA PHE A 17 -1.44 -10.97 3.21
C PHE A 17 -2.15 -11.96 4.13
N TYR A 18 -3.42 -11.72 4.45
CA TYR A 18 -4.24 -12.66 5.22
C TYR A 18 -4.25 -14.06 4.59
N LYS A 19 -4.54 -14.16 3.28
CA LYS A 19 -4.56 -15.44 2.56
C LYS A 19 -3.21 -16.15 2.60
N LEU A 20 -2.12 -15.41 2.41
CA LEU A 20 -0.76 -15.95 2.46
C LEU A 20 -0.43 -16.54 3.84
N ILE A 21 -0.80 -15.83 4.92
CA ILE A 21 -0.34 -16.16 6.26
C ILE A 21 -1.29 -17.08 7.03
N LYS A 22 -2.57 -17.15 6.66
CA LYS A 22 -3.60 -17.92 7.39
C LYS A 22 -3.18 -19.37 7.68
N PRO A 23 -2.53 -20.13 6.79
CA PRO A 23 -2.10 -21.51 7.09
C PRO A 23 -1.09 -21.63 8.25
N ALA A 24 -0.36 -20.56 8.58
CA ALA A 24 0.63 -20.57 9.65
C ALA A 24 0.03 -20.30 11.05
N PHE A 25 -1.26 -19.98 11.12
CA PHE A 25 -1.97 -19.59 12.33
C PHE A 25 -3.26 -20.36 12.52
N ASP A 26 -3.44 -20.89 13.72
CA ASP A 26 -4.66 -21.61 14.09
C ASP A 26 -5.87 -20.66 14.05
N ASP A 27 -5.68 -19.42 14.53
CA ASP A 27 -6.74 -18.42 14.63
C ASP A 27 -6.26 -17.04 14.18
N VAL A 28 -7.11 -16.33 13.43
CA VAL A 28 -6.80 -15.00 12.89
C VAL A 28 -8.03 -14.10 12.98
N ILE A 29 -7.90 -12.99 13.68
CA ILE A 29 -8.88 -11.89 13.68
C ILE A 29 -8.31 -10.71 12.90
N LEU A 30 -9.16 -10.06 12.12
CA LEU A 30 -8.84 -8.80 11.42
C LEU A 30 -9.52 -7.61 12.11
N ILE A 31 -8.73 -6.56 12.39
CA ILE A 31 -9.24 -5.22 12.65
C ILE A 31 -9.07 -4.38 11.38
N THR A 32 -10.14 -3.78 10.89
CA THR A 32 -10.14 -3.03 9.63
C THR A 32 -10.98 -1.75 9.71
N ASP A 33 -10.90 -0.86 8.73
CA ASP A 33 -11.73 0.34 8.65
C ASP A 33 -13.12 0.08 8.05
N LYS A 34 -13.26 -1.00 7.28
CA LYS A 34 -14.55 -1.43 6.72
C LYS A 34 -14.54 -2.93 6.50
N ARG A 35 -15.60 -3.64 6.89
CA ARG A 35 -15.75 -5.07 6.62
C ARG A 35 -15.70 -5.35 5.11
N ASN A 36 -15.06 -6.45 4.74
CA ASN A 36 -15.09 -6.98 3.39
C ASN A 36 -15.97 -8.24 3.35
N GLU A 37 -17.06 -8.14 2.62
CA GLU A 37 -18.07 -9.20 2.46
C GLU A 37 -17.53 -10.42 1.71
N LYS A 38 -16.42 -10.28 0.95
CA LYS A 38 -15.76 -11.41 0.27
C LYS A 38 -15.05 -12.38 1.23
N PHE A 39 -14.97 -12.04 2.52
CA PHE A 39 -14.35 -12.87 3.56
C PHE A 39 -15.32 -13.08 4.74
N PRO A 40 -16.45 -13.76 4.52
CA PRO A 40 -17.49 -13.91 5.55
C PRO A 40 -17.00 -14.71 6.77
N ASP A 41 -16.09 -15.68 6.55
CA ASP A 41 -15.55 -16.55 7.60
C ASP A 41 -14.42 -15.90 8.41
N LEU A 42 -13.92 -14.75 7.96
CA LEU A 42 -12.91 -13.99 8.70
C LEU A 42 -13.61 -13.10 9.73
N GLU A 43 -13.33 -13.30 11.01
CA GLU A 43 -13.80 -12.40 12.06
C GLU A 43 -13.18 -11.00 11.86
N GLN A 44 -14.05 -10.02 11.64
CA GLN A 44 -13.66 -8.64 11.30
C GLN A 44 -14.26 -7.63 12.30
N HIS A 45 -13.39 -6.79 12.86
CA HIS A 45 -13.75 -5.69 13.78
C HIS A 45 -13.47 -4.34 13.14
N GLU A 46 -14.51 -3.57 12.87
CA GLU A 46 -14.38 -2.24 12.26
C GLU A 46 -13.94 -1.16 13.25
N VAL A 47 -13.00 -0.32 12.86
CA VAL A 47 -12.50 0.83 13.64
C VAL A 47 -12.22 2.02 12.75
N TYR A 48 -12.11 3.22 13.31
CA TYR A 48 -11.74 4.41 12.57
C TYR A 48 -10.23 4.65 12.66
N PHE A 49 -9.54 4.61 11.51
CA PHE A 49 -8.09 4.89 11.42
C PHE A 49 -7.76 6.34 11.02
N GLY A 50 -8.75 7.19 10.73
CA GLY A 50 -8.47 8.58 10.35
C GLY A 50 -8.00 9.43 11.53
N MET A 51 -7.32 10.54 11.24
CA MET A 51 -6.81 11.47 12.27
C MET A 51 -7.68 12.71 12.47
N ARG A 52 -8.65 12.97 11.58
CA ARG A 52 -9.48 14.19 11.61
C ARG A 52 -10.47 14.25 12.78
N ASN A 53 -10.91 13.11 13.29
CA ASN A 53 -11.90 13.02 14.37
C ASN A 53 -11.26 12.35 15.58
N ILE A 54 -10.84 13.17 16.56
CA ILE A 54 -10.09 12.73 17.74
C ILE A 54 -10.92 11.79 18.62
N LEU A 55 -12.22 12.06 18.78
CA LEU A 55 -13.12 11.21 19.57
C LEU A 55 -13.19 9.80 18.98
N ASN A 56 -13.35 9.70 17.65
CA ASN A 56 -13.36 8.41 16.97
C ASN A 56 -12.00 7.70 17.01
N ALA A 57 -10.89 8.43 16.95
CA ALA A 57 -9.55 7.86 17.13
C ALA A 57 -9.38 7.25 18.53
N ILE A 58 -9.80 7.97 19.58
CA ILE A 58 -9.77 7.49 20.97
C ILE A 58 -10.66 6.25 21.13
N ARG A 59 -11.90 6.28 20.63
CA ARG A 59 -12.82 5.13 20.63
C ARG A 59 -12.22 3.91 19.94
N SER A 60 -11.52 4.13 18.82
CA SER A 60 -10.84 3.07 18.08
C SER A 60 -9.73 2.42 18.90
N ILE A 61 -8.89 3.22 19.60
CA ILE A 61 -7.87 2.68 20.51
C ILE A 61 -8.50 1.81 21.61
N PHE A 62 -9.63 2.22 22.18
CA PHE A 62 -10.34 1.40 23.18
C PHE A 62 -10.95 0.13 22.60
N LYS A 63 -11.54 0.19 21.41
CA LYS A 63 -12.08 -0.98 20.71
C LYS A 63 -10.98 -1.99 20.38
N ILE A 64 -9.87 -1.53 19.79
CA ILE A 64 -8.68 -2.37 19.53
C ILE A 64 -8.17 -3.00 20.83
N ARG A 65 -8.10 -2.23 21.92
CA ARG A 65 -7.66 -2.74 23.22
C ARG A 65 -8.57 -3.82 23.77
N ARG A 66 -9.89 -3.72 23.57
CA ARG A 66 -10.86 -4.75 23.95
C ARG A 66 -10.64 -6.04 23.15
N VAL A 67 -10.42 -5.92 21.85
CA VAL A 67 -10.08 -7.08 20.99
C VAL A 67 -8.79 -7.74 21.47
N ILE A 68 -7.70 -6.98 21.67
CA ILE A 68 -6.43 -7.51 22.19
C ILE A 68 -6.61 -8.25 23.52
N ARG A 69 -7.43 -7.72 24.45
CA ARG A 69 -7.66 -8.34 25.77
C ARG A 69 -8.47 -9.62 25.71
N SER A 70 -9.50 -9.66 24.86
CA SER A 70 -10.39 -10.82 24.72
C SER A 70 -9.74 -11.92 23.90
N PHE A 71 -9.18 -11.57 22.74
CA PHE A 71 -8.58 -12.51 21.81
C PHE A 71 -7.26 -13.11 22.33
N LYS A 72 -6.48 -12.30 23.07
CA LYS A 72 -5.14 -12.62 23.57
C LYS A 72 -4.22 -13.14 22.46
N PRO A 73 -3.90 -12.32 21.44
CA PRO A 73 -3.06 -12.76 20.32
C PRO A 73 -1.63 -13.06 20.77
N ASP A 74 -1.01 -14.05 20.13
CA ASP A 74 0.42 -14.33 20.27
C ASP A 74 1.26 -13.32 19.48
N ILE A 75 0.69 -12.77 18.41
CA ILE A 75 1.36 -11.78 17.55
C ILE A 75 0.35 -10.77 17.00
N ILE A 76 0.78 -9.52 16.89
CA ILE A 76 0.04 -8.45 16.22
C ILE A 76 0.81 -8.06 14.96
N HIS A 77 0.16 -8.11 13.79
CA HIS A 77 0.75 -7.68 12.53
C HIS A 77 -0.07 -6.53 11.94
N MET A 78 0.57 -5.38 11.74
CA MET A 78 -0.08 -4.14 11.32
C MET A 78 0.33 -3.77 9.89
N HIS A 79 -0.66 -3.43 9.08
CA HIS A 79 -0.56 -2.89 7.72
C HIS A 79 -1.38 -1.60 7.68
N ILE A 80 -0.84 -0.39 7.89
CA ILE A 80 0.51 0.10 7.56
C ILE A 80 1.13 0.95 8.68
N ALA A 81 2.37 1.42 8.48
CA ALA A 81 3.15 2.26 9.41
C ALA A 81 2.61 3.71 9.56
N ASN A 82 1.31 3.87 9.72
CA ASN A 82 0.62 5.13 9.95
C ASN A 82 -0.28 5.06 11.20
N SER A 83 -1.40 5.79 11.20
CA SER A 83 -2.41 5.75 12.26
C SER A 83 -2.90 4.33 12.59
N VAL A 84 -2.92 3.39 11.64
CA VAL A 84 -3.21 1.96 11.86
C VAL A 84 -2.26 1.37 12.90
N ALA A 85 -0.95 1.42 12.62
CA ALA A 85 0.06 0.92 13.55
C ALA A 85 0.10 1.73 14.85
N TYR A 86 -0.04 3.06 14.75
CA TYR A 86 0.00 3.94 15.92
C TYR A 86 -1.13 3.65 16.92
N TYR A 87 -2.39 3.55 16.46
CA TYR A 87 -3.53 3.25 17.32
C TYR A 87 -3.42 1.85 17.92
N THR A 88 -2.94 0.89 17.13
CA THR A 88 -2.75 -0.49 17.60
C THR A 88 -1.66 -0.60 18.65
N LEU A 89 -0.51 0.05 18.46
CA LEU A 89 0.58 0.07 19.45
C LEU A 89 0.16 0.80 20.74
N ARG A 90 -0.62 1.88 20.62
CA ARG A 90 -1.25 2.55 21.77
C ARG A 90 -2.24 1.62 22.49
N ALA A 91 -3.05 0.86 21.76
CA ALA A 91 -4.01 -0.09 22.31
C ALA A 91 -3.33 -1.27 23.03
N LYS A 92 -2.28 -1.83 22.43
CA LYS A 92 -1.41 -2.88 22.99
C LYS A 92 -0.89 -2.47 24.37
N GLY A 93 -0.43 -1.22 24.50
CA GLY A 93 0.14 -0.68 25.74
C GLY A 93 1.44 -1.41 26.12
N SER A 94 1.59 -1.74 27.40
CA SER A 94 2.77 -2.44 27.96
C SER A 94 2.74 -3.96 27.80
N ARG A 95 1.72 -4.53 27.13
CA ARG A 95 1.62 -5.98 26.92
C ARG A 95 2.82 -6.47 26.11
N LYS A 96 3.44 -7.55 26.57
CA LYS A 96 4.58 -8.22 25.92
C LYS A 96 4.12 -9.11 24.75
N ILE A 97 3.39 -8.51 23.81
CA ILE A 97 2.96 -9.18 22.57
C ILE A 97 3.85 -8.63 21.43
N PRO A 98 4.57 -9.50 20.70
CA PRO A 98 5.30 -9.11 19.49
C PRO A 98 4.41 -8.34 18.52
N ALA A 99 4.90 -7.19 18.05
CA ALA A 99 4.15 -6.28 17.18
C ALA A 99 4.98 -6.00 15.91
N ILE A 100 4.56 -6.57 14.79
CA ILE A 100 5.21 -6.43 13.48
C ILE A 100 4.46 -5.36 12.67
N VAL A 101 5.19 -4.47 12.00
CA VAL A 101 4.61 -3.47 11.12
C VAL A 101 5.14 -3.66 9.70
N THR A 102 4.23 -3.82 8.73
CA THR A 102 4.59 -3.76 7.31
C THR A 102 4.46 -2.32 6.83
N ALA A 103 5.54 -1.78 6.29
CA ALA A 103 5.56 -0.48 5.61
C ALA A 103 5.50 -0.67 4.08
N TRP A 104 4.70 0.16 3.41
CA TRP A 104 4.43 0.15 1.96
C TRP A 104 5.09 1.31 1.20
N GLY A 105 5.68 2.27 1.91
CA GLY A 105 6.52 3.29 1.28
C GLY A 105 6.09 4.72 1.60
N SER A 106 5.00 5.23 1.03
CA SER A 106 4.70 6.69 1.10
C SER A 106 4.54 7.21 2.53
N GLU A 107 4.02 6.39 3.45
CA GLU A 107 3.88 6.72 4.87
C GLU A 107 5.23 6.85 5.59
N VAL A 108 6.31 6.36 4.99
CA VAL A 108 7.69 6.48 5.47
C VAL A 108 8.49 7.50 4.64
N LEU A 109 8.42 7.41 3.31
CA LEU A 109 9.28 8.14 2.38
C LEU A 109 8.80 9.58 2.12
N VAL A 110 7.48 9.81 2.09
CA VAL A 110 6.88 11.06 1.62
C VAL A 110 6.17 11.81 2.74
N ASN A 111 5.21 11.16 3.39
CA ASN A 111 4.30 11.82 4.34
C ASN A 111 5.02 12.45 5.56
N PRO A 112 6.04 11.81 6.17
CA PRO A 112 6.76 12.41 7.29
C PRO A 112 7.51 13.70 6.94
N ARG A 113 7.99 13.83 5.69
CA ARG A 113 8.71 15.03 5.21
C ARG A 113 7.79 16.25 5.09
N ASN A 114 6.51 16.00 4.83
CA ASN A 114 5.51 17.04 4.60
C ASN A 114 4.65 17.34 5.84
N ASN A 115 4.72 16.52 6.90
CA ASN A 115 3.86 16.66 8.07
C ASN A 115 4.56 16.19 9.36
N ILE A 116 4.86 17.15 10.25
CA ILE A 116 5.53 16.91 11.52
C ILE A 116 4.76 15.94 12.44
N ILE A 117 3.43 15.97 12.42
CA ILE A 117 2.60 15.08 13.25
C ILE A 117 2.76 13.63 12.76
N VAL A 118 2.82 13.43 11.45
CA VAL A 118 3.08 12.12 10.84
C VAL A 118 4.50 11.65 11.16
N SER A 119 5.48 12.55 11.12
CA SER A 119 6.86 12.25 11.51
C SER A 119 6.96 11.77 12.97
N LEU A 120 6.40 12.53 13.91
CA LEU A 120 6.35 12.15 15.34
C LEU A 120 5.56 10.85 15.59
N MET A 121 4.53 10.60 14.79
CA MET A 121 3.79 9.35 14.84
C MET A 121 4.67 8.17 14.41
N LEU A 122 5.41 8.33 13.32
CA LEU A 122 6.34 7.31 12.81
C LEU A 122 7.46 7.03 13.81
N GLU A 123 8.07 8.04 14.43
CA GLU A 123 9.05 7.86 15.51
C GLU A 123 8.48 6.99 16.65
N ARG A 124 7.22 7.24 17.04
CA ARG A 124 6.56 6.45 18.10
C ARG A 124 6.23 5.03 17.69
N ILE A 125 5.94 4.80 16.40
CA ILE A 125 5.76 3.46 15.83
C ILE A 125 7.11 2.72 15.88
N VAL A 126 8.16 3.34 15.34
CA VAL A 126 9.54 2.84 15.34
C VAL A 126 10.00 2.47 16.74
N ALA A 127 9.76 3.32 17.74
CA ALA A 127 10.13 3.06 19.12
C ALA A 127 9.44 1.80 19.70
N ARG A 128 8.20 1.48 19.31
CA ARG A 128 7.34 0.47 19.97
C ARG A 128 7.14 -0.84 19.20
N ALA A 129 7.39 -0.85 17.90
CA ALA A 129 7.33 -2.06 17.10
C ALA A 129 8.48 -3.02 17.45
N SER A 130 8.21 -4.32 17.34
CA SER A 130 9.17 -5.39 17.58
C SER A 130 10.02 -5.66 16.33
N ALA A 131 9.40 -5.61 15.16
CA ALA A 131 10.06 -5.80 13.87
C ALA A 131 9.27 -5.10 12.76
N PHE A 132 9.91 -4.93 11.61
CA PHE A 132 9.34 -4.35 10.41
C PHE A 132 9.48 -5.30 9.24
N THR A 133 8.49 -5.26 8.34
CA THR A 133 8.69 -5.74 6.98
C THR A 133 8.53 -4.59 5.99
N VAL A 134 9.29 -4.62 4.90
CA VAL A 134 9.29 -3.57 3.87
C VAL A 134 9.23 -4.18 2.48
N ASP A 135 8.58 -3.51 1.55
CA ASP A 135 8.52 -3.91 0.14
C ASP A 135 9.70 -3.39 -0.69
N ALA A 136 10.50 -2.48 -0.12
CA ALA A 136 11.72 -1.99 -0.74
C ALA A 136 12.79 -1.69 0.32
N LYS A 137 14.06 -1.97 -0.03
CA LYS A 137 15.21 -1.76 0.87
C LYS A 137 15.29 -0.31 1.36
N ILE A 138 15.04 0.66 0.47
CA ILE A 138 15.05 2.08 0.78
C ILE A 138 14.05 2.47 1.88
N VAL A 139 12.90 1.80 1.94
CA VAL A 139 11.90 2.05 3.01
C VAL A 139 12.48 1.62 4.36
N GLY A 140 13.20 0.50 4.39
CA GLY A 140 13.90 0.04 5.59
C GLY A 140 15.02 0.97 6.03
N GLU A 141 15.81 1.47 5.08
CA GLU A 141 16.88 2.44 5.32
C GLU A 141 16.30 3.72 5.94
N VAL A 142 15.23 4.28 5.37
CA VAL A 142 14.58 5.48 5.91
C VAL A 142 13.92 5.21 7.26
N LEU A 143 13.31 4.04 7.50
CA LEU A 143 12.79 3.67 8.83
C LEU A 143 13.89 3.68 9.90
N GLN A 144 15.11 3.24 9.56
CA GLN A 144 16.24 3.25 10.49
C GLN A 144 16.67 4.67 10.87
N GLU A 145 16.46 5.67 10.01
CA GLU A 145 16.76 7.08 10.33
C GLU A 145 15.88 7.65 11.44
N PHE A 146 14.67 7.08 11.65
CA PHE A 146 13.75 7.47 12.73
C PHE A 146 14.17 6.97 14.12
N THR A 147 15.32 6.29 14.24
CA THR A 147 15.89 5.94 15.54
C THR A 147 17.42 5.86 15.49
N LYS A 148 18.08 6.57 16.42
CA LYS A 148 19.54 6.48 16.61
C LYS A 148 19.94 5.50 17.70
N SER A 149 18.98 5.06 18.52
CA SER A 149 19.24 4.31 19.75
C SER A 149 19.11 2.79 19.60
N LYS A 150 18.57 2.30 18.48
CA LYS A 150 18.44 0.87 18.24
C LYS A 150 18.59 0.51 16.76
N LYS A 151 19.21 -0.65 16.51
CA LYS A 151 19.15 -1.30 15.21
C LYS A 151 17.79 -1.97 15.07
N LEU A 152 17.06 -1.63 14.02
CA LEU A 152 15.76 -2.21 13.73
C LEU A 152 15.91 -3.62 13.14
N ILE A 153 14.99 -4.51 13.49
CA ILE A 153 14.80 -5.78 12.78
C ILE A 153 13.90 -5.47 11.58
N ILE A 154 14.48 -5.48 10.38
CA ILE A 154 13.79 -5.17 9.13
C ILE A 154 13.98 -6.34 8.18
N LEU A 155 12.88 -6.85 7.64
CA LEU A 155 12.88 -7.88 6.60
C LEU A 155 12.26 -7.34 5.31
N ASN A 156 12.96 -7.52 4.20
CA ASN A 156 12.39 -7.26 2.89
C ASN A 156 11.39 -8.37 2.55
N SER A 157 10.14 -8.01 2.33
CA SER A 157 9.03 -8.90 2.00
C SER A 157 8.21 -8.26 0.89
N ASN A 158 8.52 -8.63 -0.34
CA ASN A 158 7.80 -8.15 -1.50
C ASN A 158 6.40 -8.77 -1.55
N PHE A 159 5.40 -7.98 -1.93
CA PHE A 159 4.10 -8.51 -2.32
C PHE A 159 4.29 -9.15 -3.70
N GLY A 160 4.19 -10.48 -3.78
CA GLY A 160 4.33 -11.20 -5.05
C GLY A 160 3.37 -10.66 -6.12
N VAL A 161 3.72 -10.91 -7.38
CA VAL A 161 2.89 -10.52 -8.52
C VAL A 161 2.18 -11.75 -9.09
N GLU A 162 0.93 -11.57 -9.51
CA GLU A 162 0.26 -12.59 -10.32
C GLU A 162 0.89 -12.58 -11.72
N ILE A 163 1.44 -13.72 -12.14
CA ILE A 163 2.02 -13.87 -13.46
C ILE A 163 0.89 -14.22 -14.43
N PRO A 164 0.74 -13.49 -15.55
CA PRO A 164 -0.31 -13.80 -16.51
C PRO A 164 -0.23 -15.24 -17.02
N LYS A 165 -1.34 -15.98 -16.93
CA LYS A 165 -1.43 -17.41 -17.27
C LYS A 165 -1.30 -17.72 -18.76
N VAL A 166 -1.45 -16.72 -19.64
CA VAL A 166 -1.43 -16.90 -21.09
C VAL A 166 -0.46 -15.91 -21.72
N GLY A 167 0.50 -16.42 -22.48
CA GLY A 167 1.37 -15.60 -23.32
C GLY A 167 0.56 -15.05 -24.48
N LYS A 168 0.06 -13.82 -24.35
CA LYS A 168 -0.46 -13.08 -25.51
C LYS A 168 0.71 -12.64 -26.38
N VAL A 169 0.49 -12.62 -27.69
CA VAL A 169 1.40 -11.92 -28.61
C VAL A 169 1.48 -10.48 -28.14
N LYS A 170 2.70 -10.03 -27.84
CA LYS A 170 2.94 -8.69 -27.32
C LYS A 170 2.76 -7.65 -28.44
N ASP A 171 1.98 -6.62 -28.15
CA ASP A 171 1.79 -5.45 -29.01
C ASP A 171 2.88 -4.42 -28.78
N ARG A 172 3.09 -3.52 -29.75
CA ARG A 172 3.99 -2.35 -29.63
C ARG A 172 3.36 -1.28 -28.74
N VAL A 173 3.18 -1.62 -27.47
CA VAL A 173 2.56 -0.80 -26.45
C VAL A 173 3.51 -0.62 -25.29
N ILE A 174 3.66 0.65 -24.88
CA ILE A 174 4.18 1.04 -23.58
C ILE A 174 2.98 1.30 -22.69
N TYR A 175 2.89 0.62 -21.54
CA TYR A 175 1.74 0.71 -20.64
C TYR A 175 2.13 1.25 -19.26
N SER A 176 1.41 2.27 -18.80
CA SER A 176 1.45 2.73 -17.41
C SER A 176 0.06 2.64 -16.79
N ASN A 177 -0.05 2.04 -15.61
CA ASN A 177 -1.29 1.94 -14.85
C ASN A 177 -1.31 2.81 -13.59
N ARG A 178 -0.41 3.78 -13.53
CA ARG A 178 -0.21 4.64 -12.36
C ARG A 178 -1.22 5.80 -12.37
N LEU A 179 -1.59 6.27 -11.18
CA LEU A 179 -2.49 7.42 -11.06
C LEU A 179 -1.87 8.66 -11.68
N HIS A 180 -2.73 9.57 -12.14
CA HIS A 180 -2.32 10.86 -12.70
C HIS A 180 -2.03 11.87 -11.59
N GLU A 181 -1.11 11.51 -10.69
CA GLU A 181 -0.67 12.34 -9.58
C GLU A 181 0.81 12.70 -9.75
N PRO A 182 1.26 13.87 -9.24
CA PRO A 182 2.63 14.34 -9.43
C PRO A 182 3.70 13.34 -9.00
N ASN A 183 3.42 12.52 -7.98
CA ASN A 183 4.36 11.52 -7.48
C ASN A 183 4.69 10.41 -8.50
N TYR A 184 3.81 10.14 -9.47
CA TYR A 184 4.01 9.09 -10.47
C TYR A 184 4.70 9.57 -11.74
N ARG A 185 4.90 10.90 -11.90
CA ARG A 185 5.75 11.48 -12.95
C ARG A 185 5.35 11.06 -14.37
N ILE A 186 4.05 10.91 -14.61
CA ILE A 186 3.50 10.53 -15.93
C ILE A 186 3.88 11.56 -17.00
N ASP A 187 4.07 12.83 -16.61
CA ASP A 187 4.60 13.89 -17.47
C ASP A 187 5.93 13.47 -18.12
N LYS A 188 6.82 12.83 -17.36
CA LYS A 188 8.13 12.38 -17.86
C LYS A 188 8.00 11.18 -18.78
N ILE A 189 7.05 10.30 -18.55
CA ILE A 189 6.75 9.18 -19.46
C ILE A 189 6.27 9.71 -20.81
N ILE A 190 5.32 10.67 -20.82
CA ILE A 190 4.80 11.29 -22.04
C ILE A 190 5.92 12.04 -22.79
N ILE A 191 6.72 12.83 -22.08
CA ILE A 191 7.86 13.55 -22.68
C ILE A 191 8.85 12.57 -23.30
N ALA A 192 9.24 11.52 -22.58
CA ALA A 192 10.16 10.50 -23.10
C ALA A 192 9.58 9.79 -24.34
N PHE A 193 8.29 9.47 -24.32
CA PHE A 193 7.61 8.83 -25.45
C PHE A 193 7.54 9.72 -26.70
N ALA A 194 7.49 11.04 -26.57
CA ALA A 194 7.54 11.95 -27.71
C ALA A 194 8.82 11.75 -28.56
N PHE A 195 9.95 11.47 -27.90
CA PHE A 195 11.23 11.17 -28.52
C PHE A 195 11.40 9.71 -28.93
N PHE A 196 10.41 8.84 -28.67
CA PHE A 196 10.49 7.44 -29.06
C PHE A 196 10.52 7.30 -30.59
N PRO A 197 11.50 6.59 -31.17
CA PRO A 197 11.80 6.65 -32.60
C PRO A 197 10.76 5.91 -33.46
N ASP A 198 10.28 4.74 -33.02
CA ASP A 198 9.30 3.96 -33.79
C ASP A 198 7.87 4.50 -33.58
N LYS A 199 7.36 5.18 -34.60
CA LYS A 199 6.03 5.83 -34.58
C LYS A 199 4.85 4.85 -34.57
N ARG A 200 5.09 3.55 -34.78
CA ARG A 200 4.05 2.51 -34.70
C ARG A 200 3.72 2.13 -33.25
N TRP A 201 4.53 2.55 -32.29
CA TRP A 201 4.25 2.31 -30.87
C TRP A 201 3.17 3.23 -30.35
N ARG A 202 2.37 2.72 -29.41
CA ARG A 202 1.40 3.50 -28.64
C ARG A 202 1.79 3.55 -27.17
N LEU A 203 1.54 4.68 -26.53
CA LEU A 203 1.61 4.83 -25.09
C LEU A 203 0.19 4.74 -24.54
N ARG A 204 -0.08 3.76 -23.69
CA ARG A 204 -1.37 3.56 -23.05
C ARG A 204 -1.25 3.88 -21.57
N ILE A 205 -2.05 4.83 -21.10
CA ILE A 205 -2.02 5.35 -19.73
C ILE A 205 -3.38 5.10 -19.10
N ALA A 206 -3.42 4.18 -18.14
CA ALA A 206 -4.59 3.93 -17.30
C ALA A 206 -4.48 4.67 -15.97
N GLY A 207 -5.61 4.79 -15.29
CA GLY A 207 -5.77 5.57 -14.07
C GLY A 207 -6.38 6.93 -14.34
N THR A 208 -6.62 7.65 -13.25
CA THR A 208 -7.09 9.03 -13.22
C THR A 208 -6.42 9.75 -12.06
N GLY A 209 -6.59 11.07 -11.96
CA GLY A 209 -5.99 11.87 -10.92
C GLY A 209 -6.02 13.36 -11.22
N SER A 210 -5.49 14.15 -10.30
CA SER A 210 -5.47 15.62 -10.35
C SER A 210 -4.81 16.19 -11.60
N GLN A 211 -3.88 15.45 -12.23
CA GLN A 211 -3.15 15.91 -13.42
C GLN A 211 -3.73 15.41 -14.74
N THR A 212 -4.86 14.69 -14.76
CA THR A 212 -5.37 14.02 -15.98
C THR A 212 -5.46 14.96 -17.18
N GLU A 213 -6.13 16.11 -17.01
CA GLU A 213 -6.33 17.06 -18.13
C GLU A 213 -5.02 17.77 -18.52
N VAL A 214 -4.13 18.02 -17.55
CA VAL A 214 -2.80 18.59 -17.81
C VAL A 214 -1.94 17.63 -18.64
N LEU A 215 -2.02 16.32 -18.37
CA LEU A 215 -1.27 15.29 -19.10
C LEU A 215 -1.81 15.09 -20.53
N LYS A 216 -3.13 15.17 -20.74
CA LYS A 216 -3.72 15.17 -22.09
C LYS A 216 -3.24 16.37 -22.91
N ALA A 217 -3.33 17.58 -22.34
CA ALA A 217 -2.85 18.80 -22.99
C ALA A 217 -1.33 18.76 -23.28
N LEU A 218 -0.54 18.06 -22.45
CA LEU A 218 0.88 17.82 -22.72
C LEU A 218 1.09 16.94 -23.95
N ALA A 219 0.30 15.89 -24.15
CA ALA A 219 0.36 15.06 -25.35
C ALA A 219 0.00 15.87 -26.62
N ASP A 220 -1.01 16.73 -26.52
CA ASP A 220 -1.42 17.64 -27.62
C ASP A 220 -0.31 18.62 -27.97
N LYS A 221 0.29 19.26 -26.96
CA LYS A 221 1.41 20.19 -27.14
C LYS A 221 2.62 19.54 -27.79
N LEU A 222 2.86 18.26 -27.48
CA LEU A 222 3.94 17.47 -28.06
C LEU A 222 3.58 16.85 -29.43
N GLN A 223 2.35 17.06 -29.92
CA GLN A 223 1.86 16.54 -31.20
C GLN A 223 1.96 15.02 -31.29
N ILE A 224 1.58 14.31 -30.21
CA ILE A 224 1.61 12.84 -30.14
C ILE A 224 0.30 12.23 -29.68
N SER A 225 -0.78 13.01 -29.60
CA SER A 225 -2.09 12.56 -29.09
C SER A 225 -2.69 11.40 -29.89
N ASP A 226 -2.36 11.28 -31.17
CA ASP A 226 -2.74 10.15 -32.04
C ASP A 226 -2.10 8.81 -31.60
N ARG A 227 -1.03 8.88 -30.80
CA ARG A 227 -0.25 7.74 -30.28
C ARG A 227 -0.32 7.57 -28.77
N VAL A 228 -1.10 8.39 -28.05
CA VAL A 228 -1.28 8.30 -26.60
C VAL A 228 -2.74 8.04 -26.26
N ASP A 229 -3.02 6.90 -25.63
CA ASP A 229 -4.36 6.52 -25.19
C ASP A 229 -4.51 6.71 -23.67
N PHE A 230 -5.38 7.61 -23.25
CA PHE A 230 -5.80 7.72 -21.86
C PHE A 230 -7.00 6.82 -21.61
N LEU A 231 -6.78 5.68 -20.95
CA LEU A 231 -7.77 4.62 -20.79
C LEU A 231 -8.76 4.85 -19.65
N GLY A 232 -8.48 5.82 -18.77
CA GLY A 232 -9.26 6.06 -17.56
C GLY A 232 -9.05 4.95 -16.53
N TRP A 233 -10.00 4.83 -15.59
CA TRP A 233 -9.94 3.79 -14.57
C TRP A 233 -10.26 2.42 -15.17
N LEU A 234 -9.37 1.44 -14.96
CA LEU A 234 -9.55 0.06 -15.38
C LEU A 234 -9.84 -0.83 -14.17
N ASP A 235 -10.73 -1.79 -14.35
CA ASP A 235 -10.89 -2.88 -13.39
C ASP A 235 -9.72 -3.87 -13.42
N HIS A 236 -9.78 -4.90 -12.58
CA HIS A 236 -8.73 -5.90 -12.46
C HIS A 236 -8.44 -6.61 -13.78
N ASP A 237 -9.48 -7.06 -14.49
CA ASP A 237 -9.35 -7.91 -15.67
C ASP A 237 -8.91 -7.07 -16.87
N GLN A 238 -9.43 -5.86 -17.00
CA GLN A 238 -8.98 -4.89 -18.00
C GLN A 238 -7.50 -4.51 -17.80
N ASN A 239 -7.08 -4.21 -16.57
CA ASN A 239 -5.69 -3.87 -16.27
C ASN A 239 -4.76 -5.07 -16.53
N TYR A 240 -5.19 -6.29 -16.19
CA TYR A 240 -4.47 -7.52 -16.49
C TYR A 240 -4.31 -7.73 -18.00
N GLU A 241 -5.36 -7.47 -18.78
CA GLU A 241 -5.34 -7.52 -20.24
C GLU A 241 -4.34 -6.55 -20.88
N GLU A 242 -4.25 -5.33 -20.35
CA GLU A 242 -3.25 -4.35 -20.79
C GLU A 242 -1.82 -4.81 -20.47
N TYR A 243 -1.57 -5.35 -19.28
CA TYR A 243 -0.28 -5.97 -18.96
C TYR A 243 0.05 -7.16 -19.88
N ALA A 244 -0.94 -8.00 -20.19
CA ALA A 244 -0.73 -9.15 -21.05
C ALA A 244 -0.32 -8.73 -22.47
N LYS A 245 -0.90 -7.66 -23.01
CA LYS A 245 -0.60 -7.16 -24.37
C LYS A 245 0.64 -6.28 -24.45
N ALA A 246 0.92 -5.46 -23.45
CA ALA A 246 2.00 -4.49 -23.52
C ALA A 246 3.40 -5.13 -23.54
N THR A 247 4.29 -4.59 -24.38
CA THR A 247 5.70 -5.02 -24.46
C THR A 247 6.55 -4.35 -23.39
N VAL A 248 6.28 -3.08 -23.08
CA VAL A 248 7.04 -2.29 -22.10
C VAL A 248 6.10 -1.74 -21.03
N TYR A 249 6.55 -1.71 -19.79
CA TYR A 249 5.83 -1.08 -18.67
C TYR A 249 6.55 0.20 -18.25
N ALA A 250 5.79 1.25 -17.96
CA ALA A 250 6.30 2.57 -17.56
C ALA A 250 5.69 3.06 -16.24
#